data_AF-A0A959MDM7-F1
#
_entry.id   AF-A0A959MDM7-F1
#
_cell.length_a   1.000
_cell.length_b   1.000
_cell.length_c   1.000
_cell.angle_alpha   90.00
_cell.angle_beta   90.00
_cell.angle_gamma   90.00
#
_symmetry.space_group_name_H-M   'P 1'
#
loop_
_entity.id
_entity.type
_entity.pdbx_description
1 polymer ?
#
loop_
_entity_poly.entity_id
_entity_poly.type
_entity_poly.pdbx_seq_one_letter_code
_entity_poly.pdbx_strand_id
1 'polypeptide(L)'
;MLFNLFGKKDAGDDTHVFTDRAYISTAAKMNACAALAKNDDNYIFICWFADTASALKNFFKQQALDENLVIETHHLHGSKLQGKTPVFAEHYPLHEKEIELVKNWGPEKIIVMSALDEPIFKYFGSDKILPLLKMMGMKEDEPIEHSMVSKSIINGQKKISQMIVTEHLADSQSKWMQKNLKG
;
A
#
# COMPACT_ATOMS: atom_id res chain seq x y z
N MET A 1 -8.52 -24.12 -19.35
CA MET A 1 -7.38 -24.86 -18.75
C MET A 1 -6.13 -23.96 -18.70
N LEU A 2 -6.17 -22.86 -17.94
CA LEU A 2 -5.06 -21.90 -17.78
C LEU A 2 -4.44 -21.92 -16.37
N PHE A 3 -4.92 -22.80 -15.48
CA PHE A 3 -4.55 -22.81 -14.06
C PHE A 3 -3.27 -23.62 -13.72
N ASN A 4 -2.65 -24.29 -14.69
CA ASN A 4 -1.49 -25.16 -14.45
C ASN A 4 -0.12 -24.54 -14.79
N LEU A 5 -0.03 -23.22 -14.99
CA LEU A 5 1.25 -22.54 -15.22
C LEU A 5 1.89 -21.94 -13.96
N PHE A 6 1.17 -21.93 -12.84
CA PHE A 6 1.70 -21.48 -11.56
C PHE A 6 1.92 -22.71 -10.69
N GLY A 7 3.18 -22.90 -10.29
CA GLY A 7 3.64 -24.04 -9.51
C GLY A 7 2.75 -24.29 -8.28
N LYS A 8 2.81 -25.55 -7.82
CA LYS A 8 2.18 -26.04 -6.60
C LYS A 8 2.09 -24.95 -5.54
N LYS A 9 0.88 -24.81 -4.98
CA LYS A 9 0.58 -24.04 -3.77
C LYS A 9 1.59 -24.45 -2.69
N ASP A 10 2.66 -23.67 -2.55
CA ASP A 10 3.50 -23.74 -1.37
C ASP A 10 2.63 -23.24 -0.23
N ALA A 11 1.96 -24.16 0.44
CA ALA A 11 1.34 -23.96 1.74
C ALA A 11 2.45 -23.83 2.81
N GLY A 12 3.45 -22.99 2.55
CA GLY A 12 4.27 -22.40 3.58
C GLY A 12 3.40 -21.34 4.24
N ASP A 13 3.20 -21.48 5.53
CA ASP A 13 2.38 -20.63 6.38
C ASP A 13 2.54 -19.15 5.99
N ASP A 14 1.46 -18.52 5.52
CA ASP A 14 1.50 -17.17 5.00
C ASP A 14 1.47 -16.19 6.17
N THR A 15 2.58 -16.11 6.90
CA THR A 15 2.69 -15.47 8.22
C THR A 15 2.84 -13.94 8.15
N HIS A 16 2.61 -13.32 7.00
CA HIS A 16 2.80 -11.88 6.86
C HIS A 16 1.56 -11.10 7.34
N VAL A 17 1.80 -9.98 8.03
CA VAL A 17 0.75 -9.19 8.70
C VAL A 17 -0.06 -8.34 7.72
N PHE A 18 0.45 -8.15 6.50
CA PHE A 18 -0.20 -7.33 5.47
C PHE A 18 -0.95 -8.20 4.45
N THR A 19 -1.89 -7.62 3.73
CA THR A 19 -2.52 -8.23 2.55
C THR A 19 -2.59 -7.17 1.47
N ASP A 20 -1.75 -7.35 0.45
CA ASP A 20 -1.49 -6.30 -0.52
C ASP A 20 -2.50 -6.33 -1.67
N ARG A 21 -3.07 -5.16 -1.94
CA ARG A 21 -3.94 -4.86 -3.07
C ARG A 21 -3.25 -3.84 -3.96
N ALA A 22 -2.54 -4.34 -4.97
CA ALA A 22 -1.83 -3.48 -5.91
C ALA A 22 -2.72 -3.15 -7.12
N TYR A 23 -2.92 -1.86 -7.37
CA TYR A 23 -3.71 -1.33 -8.48
C TYR A 23 -2.79 -0.83 -9.60
N ILE A 24 -3.28 -0.86 -10.83
CA ILE A 24 -2.47 -0.46 -11.99
C ILE A 24 -2.15 1.05 -12.01
N SER A 25 -2.91 1.87 -11.28
CA SER A 25 -2.74 3.33 -11.24
C SER A 25 -3.19 3.91 -9.89
N THR A 26 -2.68 5.10 -9.58
CA THR A 26 -3.08 5.85 -8.38
C THR A 26 -4.57 6.18 -8.43
N ALA A 27 -5.12 6.51 -9.60
CA ALA A 27 -6.54 6.77 -9.76
C ALA A 27 -7.40 5.55 -9.42
N ALA A 28 -7.01 4.35 -9.87
CA ALA A 28 -7.69 3.11 -9.53
C ALA A 28 -7.66 2.83 -8.03
N LYS A 29 -6.49 2.99 -7.39
CA LYS A 29 -6.34 2.88 -5.93
C LYS A 29 -7.27 3.84 -5.19
N MET A 30 -7.32 5.12 -5.59
CA MET A 30 -8.16 6.13 -4.94
C MET A 30 -9.64 5.80 -5.06
N ASN A 31 -10.09 5.33 -6.24
CA ASN A 31 -11.45 4.83 -6.44
C ASN A 31 -11.75 3.63 -5.53
N ALA A 32 -10.81 2.70 -5.37
CA ALA A 32 -10.98 1.56 -4.48
C ALA A 32 -11.07 1.96 -3.00
N CYS A 33 -10.26 2.92 -2.55
CA CYS A 33 -10.38 3.50 -1.20
C CYS A 33 -11.78 4.10 -0.99
N ALA A 34 -12.26 4.90 -1.96
CA ALA A 34 -13.59 5.48 -1.89
C ALA A 34 -14.71 4.43 -1.93
N ALA A 35 -14.56 3.35 -2.70
CA ALA A 35 -15.52 2.25 -2.73
C ALA A 35 -15.61 1.53 -1.38
N LEU A 36 -14.48 1.28 -0.71
CA LEU A 36 -14.46 0.73 0.65
C LEU A 36 -15.18 1.66 1.64
N ALA A 37 -14.85 2.95 1.62
CA ALA A 37 -15.46 3.94 2.50
C ALA A 37 -16.99 4.08 2.27
N LYS A 38 -17.45 3.94 1.03
CA LYS A 38 -18.89 3.94 0.69
C LYS A 38 -19.61 2.70 1.20
N ASN A 39 -18.91 1.57 1.23
CA ASN A 39 -19.49 0.29 1.64
C ASN A 39 -19.57 0.16 3.17
N ASP A 40 -18.57 0.69 3.88
CA ASP A 40 -18.49 0.60 5.34
C ASP A 40 -17.68 1.78 5.89
N ASP A 41 -18.28 2.59 6.76
CA ASP A 41 -17.64 3.74 7.40
C ASP A 41 -16.71 3.37 8.55
N ASN A 42 -16.60 2.07 8.88
CA ASN A 42 -15.63 1.56 9.82
C ASN A 42 -14.21 1.50 9.25
N TYR A 43 -14.04 1.58 7.93
CA TYR A 43 -12.71 1.67 7.35
C TYR A 43 -12.02 2.99 7.72
N ILE A 44 -10.77 2.90 8.17
CA ILE A 44 -9.89 4.06 8.36
C ILE A 44 -8.65 3.91 7.48
N PHE A 45 -8.38 4.93 6.67
CA PHE A 45 -7.32 4.95 5.68
C PHE A 45 -6.09 5.64 6.26
N ILE A 46 -4.99 4.90 6.35
CA ILE A 46 -3.77 5.33 7.03
C ILE A 46 -2.71 5.64 5.96
N CYS A 47 -2.19 6.86 5.99
CA CYS A 47 -1.19 7.35 5.05
C CYS A 47 0.15 7.56 5.76
N TRP A 48 1.23 7.10 5.16
CA TRP A 48 2.58 7.34 5.66
C TRP A 48 3.04 8.76 5.37
N PHE A 49 2.61 9.30 4.22
CA PHE A 49 3.06 10.59 3.71
C PHE A 49 1.91 11.62 3.69
N ALA A 50 2.26 12.86 4.05
CA ALA A 50 1.32 13.98 4.11
C ALA A 50 0.70 14.32 2.74
N ASP A 51 1.49 14.18 1.67
CA ASP A 51 1.00 14.37 0.29
C ASP A 51 -0.08 13.34 -0.05
N THR A 52 0.11 12.07 0.35
CA THR A 52 -0.87 11.00 0.12
C THR A 52 -2.16 11.25 0.89
N ALA A 53 -2.04 11.64 2.18
CA ALA A 53 -3.20 11.99 2.99
C ALA A 53 -3.98 13.17 2.41
N SER A 54 -3.28 14.24 2.01
CA SER A 54 -3.88 15.43 1.42
C SER A 54 -4.61 15.11 0.11
N ALA A 55 -3.98 14.31 -0.76
CA ALA A 55 -4.60 13.88 -2.02
C ALA A 55 -5.85 13.03 -1.79
N LEU A 56 -5.79 12.07 -0.87
CA LEU A 56 -6.92 11.18 -0.59
C LEU A 56 -8.08 11.91 0.11
N LYS A 57 -7.79 12.82 1.05
CA LYS A 57 -8.81 13.70 1.68
C LYS A 57 -9.52 14.55 0.65
N ASN A 58 -8.77 15.23 -0.23
CA ASN A 58 -9.34 16.03 -1.30
C ASN A 58 -10.24 15.20 -2.22
N PHE A 59 -9.82 13.97 -2.55
CA PHE A 59 -10.61 13.05 -3.36
C PHE A 59 -11.87 12.57 -2.64
N PHE A 60 -11.79 12.23 -1.35
CA PHE A 60 -12.96 11.86 -0.53
C PHE A 60 -13.97 12.99 -0.50
N LYS A 61 -13.51 14.23 -0.28
CA LYS A 61 -14.36 15.43 -0.32
C LYS A 61 -15.07 15.60 -1.66
N GLN A 62 -14.36 15.39 -2.79
CA GLN A 62 -14.96 15.44 -4.13
C GLN A 62 -16.00 14.33 -4.35
N GLN A 63 -15.86 13.19 -3.68
CA GLN A 63 -16.78 12.06 -3.71
C GLN A 63 -17.90 12.15 -2.66
N ALA A 64 -18.02 13.28 -1.95
CA ALA A 64 -18.93 13.47 -0.82
C ALA A 64 -18.76 12.44 0.31
N LEU A 65 -17.52 12.03 0.58
CA LEU A 65 -17.12 11.14 1.67
C LEU A 65 -16.48 11.92 2.82
N ASP A 66 -16.51 11.33 4.02
CA ASP A 66 -15.91 11.91 5.21
C ASP A 66 -14.38 11.88 5.15
N GLU A 67 -13.76 13.06 5.07
CA GLU A 67 -12.30 13.24 5.06
C GLU A 67 -11.63 12.81 6.38
N ASN A 68 -12.38 12.69 7.48
CA ASN A 68 -11.86 12.22 8.77
C ASN A 68 -11.57 10.70 8.78
N LEU A 69 -12.03 9.97 7.76
CA LEU A 69 -11.64 8.58 7.54
C LEU A 69 -10.19 8.44 7.07
N VAL A 70 -9.52 9.53 6.69
CA VAL A 70 -8.11 9.52 6.26
C VAL A 70 -7.22 10.14 7.34
N ILE A 71 -6.21 9.37 7.79
CA ILE A 71 -5.31 9.76 8.86
C ILE A 71 -3.85 9.54 8.48
N GLU A 72 -2.98 10.46 8.89
CA GLU A 72 -1.54 10.28 8.75
C GLU A 72 -0.99 9.47 9.93
N THR A 73 0.01 8.64 9.68
CA THR A 73 0.62 7.77 10.71
C THR A 73 1.09 8.54 11.95
N HIS A 74 1.62 9.76 11.80
CA HIS A 74 2.06 10.59 12.94
C HIS A 74 0.91 11.14 13.80
N HIS A 75 -0.32 11.15 13.27
CA HIS A 75 -1.53 11.50 14.00
C HIS A 75 -2.28 10.27 14.51
N LEU A 76 -1.78 9.06 14.23
CA LEU A 76 -2.44 7.82 14.60
C LEU A 76 -2.19 7.48 16.07
N HIS A 77 -3.28 7.30 16.81
CA HIS A 77 -3.27 6.84 18.20
C HIS A 77 -4.26 5.68 18.34
N GLY A 78 -4.04 4.79 19.33
CA GLY A 78 -4.85 3.56 19.49
C GLY A 78 -6.36 3.82 19.61
N SER A 79 -6.77 4.95 20.18
CA SER A 79 -8.19 5.36 20.25
C SER A 79 -8.84 5.58 18.89
N LYS A 80 -8.07 6.01 17.87
CA LYS A 80 -8.55 6.18 16.49
C LYS A 80 -8.83 4.86 15.78
N LEU A 81 -8.27 3.76 16.27
CA LEU A 81 -8.47 2.41 15.73
C LEU A 81 -9.62 1.66 16.42
N GLN A 82 -10.19 2.20 17.51
CA GLN A 82 -11.24 1.52 18.25
C GLN A 82 -12.51 1.40 17.39
N GLY A 83 -12.92 0.17 17.10
CA GLY A 83 -14.07 -0.11 16.23
C GLY A 83 -13.83 0.23 14.77
N LYS A 84 -12.57 0.47 14.35
CA LYS A 84 -12.20 0.76 12.97
C LYS A 84 -11.40 -0.39 12.36
N THR A 85 -11.55 -0.55 11.05
CA THR A 85 -10.78 -1.48 10.23
C THR A 85 -9.67 -0.71 9.52
N PRO A 86 -8.39 -0.86 9.93
CA PRO A 86 -7.30 -0.11 9.32
C PRO A 86 -6.99 -0.60 7.91
N VAL A 87 -6.75 0.34 7.00
CA VAL A 87 -6.28 0.10 5.64
C VAL A 87 -5.15 1.09 5.37
N PHE A 88 -3.97 0.62 5.01
CA PHE A 88 -2.92 1.52 4.54
C PHE A 88 -3.19 1.93 3.09
N ALA A 89 -2.99 3.21 2.78
CA ALA A 89 -3.20 3.77 1.44
C ALA A 89 -1.91 3.82 0.60
N GLU A 90 -0.81 3.28 1.13
CA GLU A 90 0.50 3.12 0.49
C GLU A 90 1.42 2.28 1.39
N HIS A 91 2.51 1.75 0.83
CA HIS A 91 3.62 1.23 1.62
C HIS A 91 4.59 2.32 2.06
N TYR A 92 5.20 2.11 3.23
CA TYR A 92 6.44 2.79 3.59
C TYR A 92 7.65 2.12 2.92
N PRO A 93 8.70 2.87 2.52
CA PRO A 93 9.88 2.25 1.91
C PRO A 93 10.67 1.29 2.80
N LEU A 94 10.51 1.37 4.13
CA LEU A 94 11.17 0.50 5.12
C LEU A 94 10.18 -0.45 5.78
N HIS A 95 10.29 -1.75 5.49
CA HIS A 95 9.37 -2.77 6.02
C HIS A 95 9.35 -2.83 7.54
N GLU A 96 10.50 -2.69 8.20
CA GLU A 96 10.59 -2.73 9.67
C GLU A 96 9.78 -1.61 10.34
N LYS A 97 9.66 -0.44 9.70
CA LYS A 97 8.82 0.67 10.21
C LYS A 97 7.34 0.32 10.16
N GLU A 98 6.91 -0.37 9.11
CA GLU A 98 5.53 -0.82 8.99
C GLU A 98 5.21 -1.85 10.07
N ILE A 99 6.08 -2.85 10.26
CA ILE A 99 5.94 -3.86 11.31
C ILE A 99 5.94 -3.23 12.70
N GLU A 100 6.85 -2.28 12.96
CA GLU A 100 6.92 -1.59 14.25
C GLU A 100 5.64 -0.82 14.58
N LEU A 101 5.04 -0.15 13.59
CA LEU A 101 3.80 0.60 13.77
C LEU A 101 2.64 -0.32 14.18
N VAL A 102 2.55 -1.50 13.55
CA VAL A 102 1.41 -2.42 13.71
C VAL A 102 1.64 -3.52 14.74
N LYS A 103 2.82 -3.62 15.36
CA LYS A 103 3.23 -4.73 16.25
C LYS A 103 2.25 -5.07 17.39
N ASN A 104 1.48 -4.09 17.84
CA ASN A 104 0.52 -4.23 18.94
C ASN A 104 -0.94 -4.09 18.48
N TRP A 105 -1.20 -4.12 17.17
CA TRP A 105 -2.55 -4.03 16.66
C TRP A 105 -3.22 -5.41 16.72
N GLY A 106 -4.51 -5.43 17.03
CA GLY A 106 -5.29 -6.67 17.12
C GLY A 106 -5.73 -7.36 15.80
N PRO A 107 -5.71 -6.75 14.61
CA PRO A 107 -6.11 -7.44 13.38
C PRO A 107 -4.94 -8.22 12.78
N GLU A 108 -5.17 -9.51 12.57
CA GLU A 108 -4.38 -10.31 11.63
C GLU A 108 -4.77 -9.89 10.20
N LYS A 109 -3.79 -9.66 9.32
CA LYS A 109 -3.97 -9.32 7.89
C LYS A 109 -4.56 -7.92 7.61
N ILE A 110 -3.74 -6.91 7.83
CA ILE A 110 -4.04 -5.51 7.52
C ILE A 110 -3.93 -5.27 6.01
N ILE A 111 -4.96 -4.70 5.41
CA ILE A 111 -4.95 -4.40 3.97
C ILE A 111 -3.98 -3.24 3.69
N VAL A 112 -3.15 -3.39 2.67
CA VAL A 112 -2.37 -2.28 2.11
C VAL A 112 -2.78 -2.09 0.65
N MET A 113 -3.34 -0.92 0.35
CA MET A 113 -3.70 -0.52 -1.00
C MET A 113 -2.55 0.29 -1.59
N SER A 114 -2.02 -0.18 -2.71
CA SER A 114 -0.87 0.44 -3.38
C SER A 114 -1.14 0.60 -4.86
N ALA A 115 -0.41 1.49 -5.53
CA ALA A 115 -0.48 1.64 -6.98
C ALA A 115 0.88 1.42 -7.64
N LEU A 116 0.88 0.73 -8.78
CA LEU A 116 2.10 0.43 -9.52
C LEU A 116 2.82 1.68 -10.07
N ASP A 117 2.14 2.81 -10.16
CA ASP A 117 2.72 4.09 -10.55
C ASP A 117 3.31 4.91 -9.38
N GLU A 118 3.27 4.38 -8.16
CA GLU A 118 3.92 4.97 -6.99
C GLU A 118 5.45 4.90 -7.09
N PRO A 119 6.17 5.85 -6.47
CA PRO A 119 7.63 5.90 -6.48
C PRO A 119 8.34 4.60 -6.07
N ILE A 120 7.85 3.91 -5.04
CA ILE A 120 8.44 2.66 -4.54
C ILE A 120 8.34 1.52 -5.58
N PHE A 121 7.19 1.41 -6.26
CA PHE A 121 6.98 0.38 -7.28
C PHE A 121 7.76 0.69 -8.55
N LYS A 122 7.86 1.95 -8.96
CA LYS A 122 8.72 2.38 -10.06
C LYS A 122 10.17 2.01 -9.81
N TYR A 123 10.65 2.21 -8.57
CA TYR A 123 11.98 1.78 -8.17
C TYR A 123 12.17 0.27 -8.27
N PHE A 124 11.13 -0.52 -7.97
CA PHE A 124 11.12 -1.98 -8.17
C PHE A 124 10.99 -2.41 -9.65
N GLY A 125 10.83 -1.46 -10.58
CA GLY A 125 10.73 -1.71 -12.01
C GLY A 125 9.32 -1.98 -12.52
N SER A 126 8.28 -1.47 -11.83
CA SER A 126 6.88 -1.62 -12.24
C SER A 126 6.59 -1.10 -13.66
N ASP A 127 7.36 -0.13 -14.15
CA ASP A 127 7.25 0.38 -15.53
C ASP A 127 7.40 -0.72 -16.60
N LYS A 128 8.12 -1.80 -16.29
CA LYS A 128 8.27 -2.97 -17.19
C LYS A 128 7.09 -3.95 -17.09
N ILE A 129 6.40 -3.97 -15.95
CA ILE A 129 5.32 -4.91 -15.64
C ILE A 129 3.97 -4.35 -16.12
N LEU A 130 3.76 -3.04 -15.99
CA LEU A 130 2.49 -2.40 -16.32
C LEU A 130 2.01 -2.68 -17.77
N PRO A 131 2.86 -2.62 -18.82
CA PRO A 131 2.43 -2.97 -20.19
C PRO A 131 2.00 -4.43 -20.31
N LEU A 132 2.68 -5.34 -19.62
CA LEU A 132 2.37 -6.78 -19.64
C LEU A 132 1.01 -7.06 -18.99
N LEU A 133 0.72 -6.43 -17.85
CA LEU A 133 -0.58 -6.56 -17.19
C LEU A 133 -1.73 -6.07 -18.06
N LYS A 134 -1.53 -4.94 -18.77
CA LYS A 134 -2.50 -4.42 -19.74
C LYS A 134 -2.73 -5.39 -20.90
N MET A 135 -1.66 -6.00 -21.43
CA MET A 135 -1.77 -7.01 -22.50
C MET A 135 -2.50 -8.28 -22.04
N MET A 136 -2.44 -8.61 -20.75
CA MET A 136 -3.16 -9.75 -20.16
C MET A 136 -4.64 -9.46 -19.88
N GLY A 137 -5.14 -8.27 -20.25
CA GLY A 137 -6.54 -7.90 -20.09
C GLY A 137 -6.94 -7.54 -18.66
N MET A 138 -5.97 -7.17 -17.81
CA MET A 138 -6.25 -6.73 -16.45
C MET A 138 -7.06 -5.43 -16.48
N LYS A 139 -8.19 -5.42 -15.75
CA LYS A 139 -9.03 -4.23 -15.65
C LYS A 139 -8.41 -3.20 -14.71
N GLU A 140 -8.78 -1.94 -14.90
CA GLU A 140 -8.22 -0.86 -14.09
C GLU A 140 -8.70 -0.90 -12.64
N ASP A 141 -9.91 -1.41 -12.40
CA ASP A 141 -10.59 -1.44 -11.11
C ASP A 141 -10.32 -2.71 -10.29
N GLU A 142 -9.67 -3.72 -10.88
CA GLU A 142 -9.37 -4.99 -10.23
C GLU A 142 -7.99 -4.95 -9.55
N PRO A 143 -7.88 -5.27 -8.24
CA PRO A 143 -6.58 -5.37 -7.58
C PRO A 143 -5.81 -6.62 -8.00
N ILE A 144 -4.49 -6.51 -8.07
CA ILE A 144 -3.58 -7.64 -8.15
C ILE A 144 -3.39 -8.19 -6.74
N GLU A 145 -4.00 -9.34 -6.46
CA GLU A 145 -3.90 -10.03 -5.16
C GLU A 145 -3.26 -11.41 -5.33
N HIS A 146 -2.04 -11.61 -4.83
CA HIS A 146 -1.41 -12.92 -4.69
C HIS A 146 -0.30 -12.84 -3.64
N SER A 147 -0.07 -13.94 -2.89
CA SER A 147 1.04 -14.04 -1.92
C SER A 147 2.44 -13.71 -2.48
N MET A 148 2.63 -13.84 -3.80
CA MET A 148 3.88 -13.49 -4.46
C MET A 148 4.08 -11.98 -4.58
N VAL A 149 2.99 -11.20 -4.65
CA VAL A 149 3.03 -9.73 -4.68
C VAL A 149 3.57 -9.22 -3.35
N SER A 150 2.96 -9.65 -2.25
CA SER A 150 3.38 -9.28 -0.90
C SER A 150 4.84 -9.65 -0.64
N LYS A 151 5.24 -10.87 -0.99
CA LYS A 151 6.64 -11.30 -0.89
C LYS A 151 7.58 -10.43 -1.73
N SER A 152 7.16 -10.01 -2.93
CA SER A 152 7.97 -9.16 -3.81
C SER A 152 8.13 -7.75 -3.26
N ILE A 153 7.07 -7.17 -2.69
CA ILE A 153 7.10 -5.86 -2.03
C ILE A 153 8.05 -5.89 -0.83
N ILE A 154 7.89 -6.87 0.06
CA ILE A 154 8.76 -7.04 1.24
C ILE A 154 10.23 -7.19 0.82
N ASN A 155 10.50 -7.98 -0.22
CA ASN A 155 11.87 -8.13 -0.75
C ASN A 155 12.42 -6.81 -1.32
N GLY A 156 11.57 -6.01 -1.97
CA GLY A 156 11.92 -4.68 -2.45
C GLY A 156 12.26 -3.72 -1.32
N GLN A 157 11.43 -3.67 -0.27
CA GLN A 157 11.67 -2.86 0.93
C GLN A 157 12.95 -3.28 1.67
N LYS A 158 13.25 -4.59 1.74
CA LYS A 158 14.50 -5.09 2.32
C LYS A 158 15.74 -4.69 1.51
N LYS A 159 15.62 -4.59 0.18
CA LYS A 159 16.71 -4.04 -0.65
C LYS A 159 16.90 -2.54 -0.37
N ILE A 160 15.80 -1.81 -0.22
CA ILE A 160 15.81 -0.39 0.18
C ILE A 160 16.53 -0.23 1.53
N SER A 161 16.18 -1.02 2.55
CA SER A 161 16.79 -0.89 3.88
C SER A 161 18.30 -1.14 3.88
N GLN A 162 18.80 -2.06 3.06
CA GLN A 162 20.24 -2.34 2.93
C GLN A 162 21.06 -1.17 2.35
N MET A 163 20.43 -0.26 1.61
CA MET A 163 21.08 0.92 1.03
C MET A 163 21.06 2.14 1.97
N ILE A 164 20.32 2.06 3.08
CA ILE A 164 20.06 3.21 3.94
C ILE A 164 20.86 3.10 5.22
N VAL A 165 21.80 4.04 5.38
CA VAL A 165 22.58 4.20 6.61
C VAL A 165 21.87 5.15 7.59
N THR A 166 21.29 6.23 7.08
CA THR A 166 20.56 7.22 7.88
C THR A 166 19.33 7.64 7.10
N GLU A 167 18.17 7.55 7.75
CA GLU A 167 16.90 7.94 7.18
C GLU A 167 16.69 9.46 7.24
N HIS A 168 16.29 10.03 6.10
CA HIS A 168 15.87 11.41 5.95
C HIS A 168 14.38 11.47 5.64
N LEU A 169 13.57 11.91 6.61
CA LEU A 169 12.13 12.03 6.46
C LEU A 169 11.72 13.04 5.37
N ALA A 170 10.52 12.82 4.82
CA ALA A 170 9.92 13.66 3.80
C ALA A 170 8.40 13.55 3.81
N ASP A 171 7.76 14.54 3.18
CA ASP A 171 6.30 14.68 3.15
C ASP A 171 5.65 13.81 2.05
N SER A 172 6.46 13.22 1.17
CA SER A 172 6.03 12.36 0.06
C SER A 172 6.99 11.20 -0.17
N GLN A 173 6.45 10.08 -0.67
CA GLN A 173 7.26 8.90 -0.98
C GLN A 173 8.34 9.22 -2.02
N SER A 174 8.03 10.05 -3.02
CA SER A 174 9.01 10.47 -4.04
C SER A 174 10.18 11.23 -3.44
N LYS A 175 9.89 12.22 -2.59
CA LYS A 175 10.91 13.03 -1.90
C LYS A 175 11.70 12.21 -0.88
N TRP A 176 11.05 11.26 -0.21
CA TRP A 176 11.74 10.31 0.66
C TRP A 176 12.73 9.48 -0.16
N MET A 177 12.29 8.89 -1.26
CA MET A 177 13.17 8.06 -2.12
C MET A 177 14.35 8.87 -2.65
N GLN A 178 14.12 10.11 -3.10
CA GLN A 178 15.18 11.01 -3.58
C GLN A 178 16.23 11.36 -2.51
N LYS A 179 15.81 11.52 -1.25
CA LYS A 179 16.71 11.86 -0.15
C LYS A 179 17.51 10.65 0.34
N ASN A 180 16.94 9.46 0.26
CA ASN A 180 17.49 8.25 0.91
C ASN A 180 18.17 7.27 -0.05
N LEU A 181 17.81 7.26 -1.33
CA LEU A 181 18.29 6.26 -2.30
C LEU A 181 19.25 6.83 -3.34
N LYS A 182 19.99 7.89 -3.01
CA LYS A 182 21.01 8.39 -3.93
C LYS A 182 22.13 7.36 -4.10
N GLY A 183 22.40 7.03 -5.36
CA GLY A 183 23.75 6.73 -5.81
C GLY A 183 24.61 7.99 -5.84
#